data_AF-A0A9D2APF0-F1
#
_entry.id   AF-A0A9D2APF0-F1
#
_cell.length_a   1.000
_cell.length_b   1.000
_cell.length_c   1.000
_cell.angle_alpha   90.00
_cell.angle_beta   90.00
_cell.angle_gamma   90.00
#
_symmetry.space_group_name_H-M   'P 1'
#
loop_
_entity.id
_entity.type
_entity.pdbx_description
1 polymer ?
#
loop_
_entity_poly.entity_id
_entity_poly.type
_entity_poly.pdbx_seq_one_letter_code
_entity_poly.pdbx_strand_id
1 'polypeptide(L)'
;NPTMGKFGSFMLNYILSPALVIYTIVLYVYIVTIVVNWELPKGGLAYMVLAFAIVAMVGQVMQHLLHRNIFKWYYDRFGVLGLPVIVLFWVGVVHRIAEYGFTEARVYLCVAGFIMTYYIVSLLISRLRCYRLTFTVAIVAILIFTFIPGISARNISIWSQAKRLECYAVSLGVWDSERGKLMENPPVTTGAAARELKSSYLYLCDVLGSDEVARRWTGEVDVYAVFYDDADCSMEEVIAPLFRVYRDFSQPVDVSGYKNFYQVPNYFTEERTYRDVMERNIYELYDDSDILRYTFDMEKHLSSHLKQLEQVYSSNESSKDISLFVVGNDSLKILFDYIEIYQTECDTIYTMNSPVVFVK
;
A
#
# COMPACT_ATOMS: atom_id res chain seq x y z
N ASN A 1 -50.00 -8.00 -9.95
CA ASN A 1 -49.48 -9.24 -10.53
C ASN A 1 -49.00 -8.99 -11.94
N PRO A 2 -47.69 -8.80 -12.20
CA PRO A 2 -47.21 -8.81 -13.57
C PRO A 2 -47.25 -10.27 -14.04
N THR A 3 -48.22 -10.61 -14.89
CA THR A 3 -48.28 -11.92 -15.53
C THR A 3 -47.14 -12.00 -16.53
N MET A 4 -46.12 -12.82 -16.23
CA MET A 4 -45.06 -13.16 -17.19
C MET A 4 -45.68 -13.59 -18.51
N GLY A 5 -45.15 -13.08 -19.63
CA GLY A 5 -45.61 -13.47 -20.96
C GLY A 5 -45.55 -14.98 -21.16
N LYS A 6 -46.45 -15.53 -22.00
CA LYS A 6 -46.58 -16.97 -22.26
C LYS A 6 -45.23 -17.65 -22.58
N PHE A 7 -44.33 -16.94 -23.25
CA PHE A 7 -42.97 -17.39 -23.55
C PHE A 7 -42.11 -17.64 -22.30
N GLY A 8 -42.11 -16.72 -21.33
CA GLY A 8 -41.36 -16.88 -20.08
C GLY A 8 -41.85 -18.08 -19.27
N SER A 9 -43.17 -18.29 -19.23
CA SER A 9 -43.74 -19.47 -18.56
C SER A 9 -43.36 -20.79 -19.23
N PHE A 10 -43.20 -20.79 -20.57
CA PHE A 10 -42.77 -21.96 -21.32
C PHE A 10 -41.29 -22.28 -21.05
N MET A 11 -40.40 -21.29 -21.16
CA MET A 11 -38.97 -21.49 -20.89
C MET A 11 -38.71 -22.00 -19.47
N LEU A 12 -39.42 -21.46 -18.48
CA LEU A 12 -39.22 -21.83 -17.07
C LEU A 12 -39.70 -23.25 -16.77
N ASN A 13 -40.85 -23.65 -17.31
CA ASN A 13 -41.40 -24.98 -17.06
C ASN A 13 -40.77 -26.07 -17.93
N TYR A 14 -40.36 -25.78 -19.16
CA TYR A 14 -39.92 -26.79 -20.12
C TYR A 14 -38.40 -26.83 -20.37
N ILE A 15 -37.67 -25.77 -20.04
CA ILE A 15 -36.20 -25.73 -20.23
C ILE A 15 -35.51 -25.71 -18.86
N LEU A 16 -35.80 -24.70 -18.03
CA LEU A 16 -35.07 -24.47 -16.78
C LEU A 16 -35.36 -25.56 -15.72
N SER A 17 -36.64 -25.85 -15.47
CA SER A 17 -37.03 -26.79 -14.42
C SER A 17 -36.56 -28.23 -14.70
N PRO A 18 -36.72 -28.79 -15.92
CA PRO A 18 -36.18 -30.12 -16.24
C PRO A 18 -34.65 -30.16 -16.19
N ALA A 19 -33.96 -29.11 -16.66
CA ALA A 19 -32.50 -29.02 -16.58
C ALA A 19 -32.00 -29.03 -15.12
N LEU A 20 -32.71 -28.33 -14.22
CA LEU A 20 -32.39 -28.34 -12.78
C LEU A 20 -32.56 -29.73 -12.15
N VAL A 21 -33.61 -30.47 -12.53
CA VAL A 21 -33.80 -31.85 -12.04
C VAL A 21 -32.66 -32.75 -12.54
N ILE A 22 -32.30 -32.66 -13.83
CA ILE A 22 -31.16 -33.43 -14.39
C ILE A 22 -29.87 -33.08 -13.67
N TYR A 23 -29.61 -31.78 -13.44
CA TYR A 23 -28.43 -31.35 -12.71
C TYR A 23 -28.41 -31.89 -11.27
N THR A 24 -29.57 -31.91 -10.59
CA THR A 24 -29.70 -32.50 -9.26
C THR A 24 -29.36 -33.98 -9.28
N ILE A 25 -29.81 -34.72 -10.29
CA ILE A 25 -29.48 -36.14 -10.45
C ILE A 25 -27.96 -36.30 -10.62
N VAL A 26 -27.33 -35.51 -11.49
CA VAL A 26 -25.87 -35.53 -11.68
C VAL A 26 -25.17 -35.26 -10.35
N LEU A 27 -25.59 -34.23 -9.63
CA LEU A 27 -25.03 -33.88 -8.33
C LEU A 27 -25.17 -35.02 -7.32
N TYR A 28 -26.33 -35.68 -7.27
CA TYR A 28 -26.56 -36.82 -6.39
C TYR A 28 -25.74 -38.05 -6.78
N VAL A 29 -25.49 -38.28 -8.06
CA VAL A 29 -24.54 -39.31 -8.51
C VAL A 29 -23.15 -38.99 -7.96
N TYR A 30 -22.69 -37.73 -8.06
CA TYR A 30 -21.43 -37.31 -7.45
C TYR A 30 -21.40 -37.53 -5.93
N ILE A 31 -22.49 -37.23 -5.23
CA ILE A 31 -22.62 -37.51 -3.79
C ILE A 31 -22.40 -38.99 -3.50
N VAL A 32 -23.09 -39.87 -4.23
CA VAL A 32 -22.95 -41.33 -4.08
C VAL A 32 -21.51 -41.75 -4.38
N THR A 33 -20.90 -41.22 -5.44
CA THR A 33 -19.50 -41.51 -5.78
C THR A 33 -18.54 -41.11 -4.67
N ILE A 34 -18.75 -39.95 -4.03
CA ILE A 34 -17.92 -39.49 -2.90
C ILE A 34 -18.10 -40.39 -1.67
N VAL A 35 -19.34 -40.79 -1.36
CA VAL A 35 -19.64 -41.68 -0.22
C VAL A 35 -19.05 -43.07 -0.43
N VAL A 36 -19.03 -43.58 -1.67
CA VAL A 36 -18.49 -44.90 -2.01
C VAL A 36 -16.96 -44.89 -2.05
N ASN A 37 -16.37 -43.89 -2.71
CA ASN A 37 -14.92 -43.87 -2.94
C ASN A 37 -14.14 -43.24 -1.78
N TRP A 38 -14.80 -42.55 -0.84
CA TRP A 38 -14.17 -41.78 0.24
C TRP A 38 -13.10 -40.78 -0.23
N GLU A 39 -13.06 -40.47 -1.53
CA GLU A 39 -12.14 -39.54 -2.14
C GLU A 39 -12.90 -38.32 -2.65
N LEU A 40 -12.43 -37.15 -2.23
CA LEU A 40 -12.99 -35.89 -2.69
C LEU A 40 -12.46 -35.59 -4.10
N PRO A 41 -13.32 -35.35 -5.11
CA PRO A 41 -12.86 -35.03 -6.46
C PRO A 41 -11.99 -33.78 -6.45
N LYS A 42 -10.86 -33.84 -7.17
CA LYS A 42 -9.87 -32.76 -7.27
C LYS A 42 -10.46 -31.55 -8.01
N GLY A 43 -11.11 -30.65 -7.28
CA GLY A 43 -11.47 -29.29 -7.72
C GLY A 43 -12.85 -29.16 -8.32
N GLY A 44 -13.49 -28.00 -8.08
CA GLY A 44 -14.72 -27.60 -8.76
C GLY A 44 -16.04 -27.94 -8.06
N LEU A 45 -16.10 -28.96 -7.19
CA LEU A 45 -17.35 -29.40 -6.54
C LEU A 45 -18.09 -28.24 -5.85
N ALA A 46 -17.37 -27.43 -5.09
CA ALA A 46 -17.97 -26.33 -4.35
C ALA A 46 -18.53 -25.23 -5.29
N TYR A 47 -17.88 -24.98 -6.43
CA TYR A 47 -18.37 -24.04 -7.45
C TYR A 47 -19.59 -24.61 -8.20
N MET A 48 -19.61 -25.92 -8.46
CA MET A 48 -20.76 -26.61 -9.07
C MET A 48 -21.98 -26.54 -8.16
N VAL A 49 -21.80 -26.83 -6.86
CA VAL A 49 -22.86 -26.73 -5.85
C VAL A 49 -23.32 -25.29 -5.68
N LEU A 50 -22.42 -24.31 -5.71
CA LEU A 50 -22.77 -22.90 -5.63
C LEU A 50 -23.57 -22.41 -6.84
N ALA A 51 -23.11 -22.71 -8.05
CA ALA A 51 -23.83 -22.38 -9.28
C ALA A 51 -25.22 -23.02 -9.29
N PHE A 52 -25.33 -24.28 -8.87
CA PHE A 52 -26.61 -24.96 -8.72
C PHE A 52 -27.53 -24.26 -7.73
N ALA A 53 -27.04 -23.89 -6.55
CA ALA A 53 -27.84 -23.20 -5.54
C ALA A 53 -28.38 -21.85 -6.03
N ILE A 54 -27.57 -21.07 -6.75
CA ILE A 54 -27.98 -19.78 -7.33
C ILE A 54 -29.07 -20.01 -8.38
N VAL A 55 -28.85 -20.93 -9.33
CA VAL A 55 -29.82 -21.21 -10.40
C VAL A 55 -31.12 -21.80 -9.84
N ALA A 56 -31.03 -22.67 -8.83
CA ALA A 56 -32.20 -23.23 -8.16
C ALA A 56 -32.97 -22.17 -7.35
N MET A 57 -32.27 -21.23 -6.70
CA MET A 57 -32.88 -20.11 -5.99
C MET A 57 -33.64 -19.20 -6.96
N VAL A 58 -33.01 -18.81 -8.08
CA VAL A 58 -33.66 -18.01 -9.13
C VAL A 58 -34.86 -18.76 -9.70
N GLY A 59 -34.70 -20.06 -9.99
CA GLY A 59 -35.78 -20.93 -10.44
C GLY A 59 -36.96 -20.95 -9.47
N GLN A 60 -36.71 -21.04 -8.16
CA GLN A 60 -37.75 -21.06 -7.14
C GLN A 60 -38.50 -19.73 -7.03
N VAL A 61 -37.79 -18.60 -7.12
CA VAL A 61 -38.42 -17.26 -7.16
C VAL A 61 -39.28 -17.14 -8.41
N MET A 62 -38.74 -17.51 -9.58
CA MET A 62 -39.47 -17.43 -10.85
C MET A 62 -40.70 -18.33 -10.88
N GLN A 63 -40.65 -19.51 -10.27
CA GLN A 63 -41.82 -20.37 -10.12
C GLN A 63 -42.91 -19.76 -9.26
N HIS A 64 -42.58 -18.91 -8.28
CA HIS A 64 -43.59 -18.21 -7.49
C HIS A 64 -44.40 -17.19 -8.31
N LEU A 65 -43.86 -16.73 -9.45
CA LEU A 65 -44.56 -15.86 -10.40
C LEU A 65 -45.42 -16.63 -11.44
N LEU A 66 -45.31 -17.96 -11.53
CA LEU A 66 -46.07 -18.76 -12.49
C LEU A 66 -47.37 -19.32 -11.87
N HIS A 67 -48.47 -19.22 -12.62
CA HIS A 67 -49.80 -19.66 -12.20
C HIS A 67 -50.04 -21.18 -12.32
N ARG A 68 -49.30 -21.88 -13.20
CA ARG A 68 -49.35 -23.35 -13.36
C ARG A 68 -47.93 -23.94 -13.27
N ASN A 69 -47.66 -24.67 -12.18
CA ASN A 69 -46.37 -25.28 -11.91
C ASN A 69 -46.47 -26.80 -11.88
N ILE A 70 -46.05 -27.44 -12.98
CA ILE A 70 -45.99 -28.91 -13.09
C ILE A 70 -44.92 -29.48 -12.14
N PHE A 71 -43.84 -28.72 -11.89
CA PHE A 71 -42.72 -29.11 -11.04
C PHE A 71 -42.82 -28.63 -9.58
N LYS A 72 -44.00 -28.22 -9.12
CA LYS A 72 -44.20 -27.74 -7.75
C LYS A 72 -43.68 -28.72 -6.70
N TRP A 73 -43.83 -30.02 -6.94
CA TRP A 73 -43.35 -31.09 -6.05
C TRP A 73 -41.82 -31.09 -5.83
N TYR A 74 -41.03 -30.69 -6.84
CA TYR A 74 -39.58 -30.65 -6.76
C TYR A 74 -39.12 -29.45 -5.94
N TYR A 75 -39.69 -28.27 -6.20
CA TYR A 75 -39.35 -27.04 -5.47
C TYR A 75 -39.86 -27.04 -4.02
N ASP A 76 -41.01 -27.67 -3.75
CA ASP A 76 -41.51 -27.85 -2.38
C ASP A 76 -40.61 -28.77 -1.54
N ARG A 77 -39.93 -29.74 -2.19
CA ARG A 77 -38.98 -30.67 -1.54
C ARG A 77 -37.53 -30.23 -1.63
N PHE A 78 -37.25 -29.11 -2.30
CA PHE A 78 -35.89 -28.63 -2.55
C PHE A 78 -35.12 -28.39 -1.25
N GLY A 79 -35.78 -27.90 -0.20
CA GLY A 79 -35.16 -27.73 1.12
C GLY A 79 -34.62 -29.05 1.70
N VAL A 80 -35.34 -30.16 1.51
CA VAL A 80 -34.90 -31.49 1.97
C VAL A 80 -33.83 -32.07 1.05
N LEU A 81 -33.99 -31.89 -0.27
CA LEU A 81 -33.01 -32.35 -1.27
C LEU A 81 -31.68 -31.58 -1.20
N GLY A 82 -31.69 -30.35 -0.69
CA GLY A 82 -30.50 -29.52 -0.52
C GLY A 82 -29.66 -29.86 0.72
N LEU A 83 -30.22 -30.56 1.71
CA LEU A 83 -29.49 -30.90 2.94
C LEU A 83 -28.25 -31.77 2.69
N PRO A 84 -28.33 -32.92 1.97
CA PRO A 84 -27.15 -33.73 1.68
C PRO A 84 -26.08 -32.95 0.90
N VAL A 85 -26.52 -32.07 0.02
CA VAL A 85 -25.65 -31.23 -0.82
C VAL A 85 -24.85 -30.23 0.04
N ILE A 86 -25.49 -29.56 0.99
CA ILE A 86 -24.81 -28.63 1.91
C ILE A 86 -23.80 -29.36 2.80
N VAL A 87 -24.18 -30.53 3.34
CA VAL A 87 -23.29 -31.29 4.22
C VAL A 87 -22.00 -31.62 3.48
N LEU A 88 -22.11 -32.12 2.25
CA LEU A 88 -20.95 -32.44 1.43
C LEU A 88 -20.17 -31.22 0.98
N PHE A 89 -20.83 -30.10 0.72
CA PHE A 89 -20.17 -28.82 0.46
C PHE A 89 -19.26 -28.43 1.63
N TRP A 90 -19.77 -28.47 2.87
CA TRP A 90 -18.98 -28.10 4.05
C TRP A 90 -17.86 -29.08 4.33
N VAL A 91 -18.10 -30.38 4.19
CA VAL A 91 -17.03 -31.40 4.30
C VAL A 91 -15.90 -31.09 3.32
N GLY A 92 -16.24 -30.73 2.07
CA GLY A 92 -15.23 -30.41 1.07
C GLY A 92 -14.50 -29.08 1.30
N VAL A 93 -15.19 -28.06 1.77
CA VAL A 93 -14.58 -26.77 2.14
C VAL A 93 -13.63 -26.94 3.32
N VAL A 94 -14.03 -27.67 4.36
CA VAL A 94 -13.19 -27.93 5.55
C VAL A 94 -11.95 -28.72 5.16
N HIS A 95 -12.10 -29.77 4.35
CA HIS A 95 -10.96 -30.54 3.84
C HIS A 95 -9.96 -29.65 3.08
N ARG A 96 -10.47 -28.76 2.22
CA ARG A 96 -9.65 -27.81 1.44
C ARG A 96 -8.91 -26.79 2.30
N ILE A 97 -9.55 -26.30 3.35
CA ILE A 97 -8.93 -25.35 4.29
C ILE A 97 -7.86 -26.06 5.11
N ALA A 98 -8.12 -27.30 5.54
CA ALA A 98 -7.17 -28.09 6.32
C ALA A 98 -5.91 -28.47 5.51
N GLU A 99 -6.05 -28.83 4.23
CA GLU A 99 -4.90 -29.22 3.39
C GLU A 99 -4.08 -28.05 2.85
N TYR A 100 -4.72 -26.91 2.54
CA TYR A 100 -4.08 -25.85 1.75
C TYR A 100 -4.12 -24.45 2.41
N GLY A 101 -4.73 -24.30 3.58
CA GLY A 101 -4.84 -23.01 4.29
C GLY A 101 -5.88 -22.03 3.73
N PHE A 102 -5.96 -20.84 4.33
CA PHE A 102 -6.88 -19.77 3.91
C PHE A 102 -6.32 -18.99 2.71
N THR A 103 -7.12 -18.86 1.65
CA THR A 103 -6.86 -17.98 0.51
C THR A 103 -8.11 -17.17 0.19
N GLU A 104 -7.97 -16.02 -0.49
CA GLU A 104 -9.10 -15.14 -0.82
C GLU A 104 -10.24 -15.91 -1.51
N ALA A 105 -9.91 -16.70 -2.54
CA ALA A 105 -10.86 -17.56 -3.26
C ALA A 105 -11.66 -18.51 -2.34
N ARG A 106 -11.04 -19.03 -1.28
CA ARG A 106 -11.69 -19.96 -0.34
C ARG A 106 -12.53 -19.23 0.71
N VAL A 107 -12.14 -18.01 1.09
CA VAL A 107 -12.96 -17.15 1.95
C VAL A 107 -14.27 -16.79 1.25
N TYR A 108 -14.21 -16.40 -0.03
CA TYR A 108 -15.42 -16.16 -0.84
C TYR A 108 -16.31 -17.40 -0.91
N LEU A 109 -15.70 -18.57 -1.06
CA LEU A 109 -16.42 -19.84 -1.10
C LEU A 109 -17.11 -20.15 0.24
N CYS A 110 -16.47 -19.87 1.38
CA CYS A 110 -17.07 -20.06 2.71
C CYS A 110 -18.26 -19.13 2.93
N VAL A 111 -18.13 -17.85 2.58
CA VAL A 111 -19.22 -16.87 2.68
C VAL A 111 -20.41 -17.30 1.83
N ALA A 112 -20.15 -17.70 0.58
CA ALA A 112 -21.18 -18.21 -0.31
C ALA A 112 -21.86 -19.49 0.24
N GLY A 113 -21.07 -20.37 0.87
CA GLY A 113 -21.55 -21.56 1.58
C GLY A 113 -22.47 -21.27 2.76
N PHE A 114 -22.14 -20.29 3.60
CA PHE A 114 -22.99 -19.87 4.72
C PHE A 114 -24.34 -19.34 4.23
N ILE A 115 -24.36 -18.61 3.13
CA ILE A 115 -25.56 -18.04 2.53
C ILE A 115 -26.44 -19.14 1.94
N MET A 116 -25.84 -20.09 1.23
CA MET A 116 -26.54 -21.27 0.74
C MET A 116 -27.14 -22.09 1.88
N THR A 117 -26.38 -22.26 2.96
CA THR A 117 -26.83 -22.98 4.17
C THR A 117 -28.02 -22.29 4.79
N TYR A 118 -27.93 -20.97 4.98
CA TYR A 118 -29.03 -20.15 5.47
C TYR A 118 -30.27 -20.31 4.58
N TYR A 119 -30.11 -20.21 3.26
CA TYR A 119 -31.21 -20.32 2.31
C TYR A 119 -31.95 -21.65 2.45
N ILE A 120 -31.24 -22.78 2.40
CA ILE A 120 -31.86 -24.11 2.50
C ILE A 120 -32.49 -24.34 3.87
N VAL A 121 -31.86 -23.90 4.96
CA VAL A 121 -32.45 -23.97 6.32
C VAL A 121 -33.71 -23.12 6.41
N SER A 122 -33.73 -21.93 5.78
CA SER A 122 -34.92 -21.07 5.74
C SER A 122 -36.08 -21.69 4.95
N LEU A 123 -35.79 -22.58 3.98
CA LEU A 123 -36.80 -23.34 3.25
C LEU A 123 -37.46 -24.43 4.09
N LEU A 124 -36.73 -25.01 5.05
CA LEU A 124 -37.22 -26.07 5.93
C LEU A 124 -38.14 -25.53 7.04
N ILE A 125 -37.94 -24.29 7.48
CA ILE A 125 -38.66 -23.70 8.60
C ILE A 125 -39.91 -22.95 8.10
N SER A 126 -41.08 -23.56 8.30
CA SER A 126 -42.39 -23.02 7.86
C SER A 126 -42.72 -21.63 8.43
N ARG A 127 -42.19 -21.24 9.59
CA ARG A 127 -42.38 -19.92 10.22
C ARG A 127 -41.65 -18.78 9.52
N LEU A 128 -40.56 -19.05 8.80
CA LEU A 128 -39.81 -18.01 8.11
C LEU A 128 -40.49 -17.55 6.82
N ARG A 129 -41.64 -18.14 6.45
CA ARG A 129 -42.31 -17.99 5.16
C ARG A 129 -42.47 -16.56 4.64
N CYS A 130 -42.76 -15.62 5.54
CA CYS A 130 -42.98 -14.20 5.24
C CYS A 130 -41.70 -13.37 5.16
N TYR A 131 -40.61 -13.78 5.82
CA TYR A 131 -39.33 -13.06 5.85
C TYR A 131 -38.27 -13.66 4.89
N ARG A 132 -38.56 -14.83 4.30
CA ARG A 132 -37.69 -15.55 3.35
C ARG A 132 -37.15 -14.67 2.23
N LEU A 133 -38.00 -13.91 1.56
CA LEU A 133 -37.58 -13.06 0.45
C LEU A 133 -36.75 -11.89 0.96
N THR A 134 -37.21 -11.20 2.00
CA THR A 134 -36.57 -10.00 2.56
C THR A 134 -35.18 -10.29 3.09
N PHE A 135 -34.97 -11.42 3.78
CA PHE A 135 -33.66 -11.77 4.32
C PHE A 135 -32.70 -12.25 3.23
N THR A 136 -33.18 -13.01 2.25
CA THR A 136 -32.32 -13.44 1.13
C THR A 136 -31.94 -12.26 0.24
N VAL A 137 -32.87 -11.31 0.02
CA VAL A 137 -32.59 -10.03 -0.65
C VAL A 137 -31.62 -9.18 0.16
N ALA A 138 -31.75 -9.13 1.50
CA ALA A 138 -30.81 -8.39 2.35
C ALA A 138 -29.40 -8.98 2.29
N ILE A 139 -29.26 -10.31 2.33
CA ILE A 139 -27.96 -10.97 2.19
C ILE A 139 -27.35 -10.77 0.81
N VAL A 140 -28.14 -10.93 -0.26
CA VAL A 140 -27.68 -10.67 -1.63
C VAL A 140 -27.33 -9.20 -1.81
N ALA A 141 -28.08 -8.27 -1.20
CA ALA A 141 -27.78 -6.84 -1.19
C ALA A 141 -26.49 -6.54 -0.41
N ILE A 142 -26.25 -7.18 0.74
CA ILE A 142 -24.99 -7.05 1.47
C ILE A 142 -23.84 -7.59 0.63
N LEU A 143 -23.98 -8.75 -0.01
CA LEU A 143 -22.95 -9.27 -0.92
C LEU A 143 -22.71 -8.36 -2.12
N ILE A 144 -23.76 -7.78 -2.69
CA ILE A 144 -23.68 -6.77 -3.74
C ILE A 144 -22.90 -5.55 -3.21
N PHE A 145 -23.20 -5.06 -2.01
CA PHE A 145 -22.50 -3.92 -1.43
C PHE A 145 -21.06 -4.24 -1.02
N THR A 146 -20.77 -5.46 -0.57
CA THR A 146 -19.43 -5.88 -0.17
C THR A 146 -18.58 -6.33 -1.37
N PHE A 147 -19.19 -6.76 -2.47
CA PHE A 147 -18.49 -7.45 -3.57
C PHE A 147 -18.86 -6.98 -5.01
N ILE A 148 -19.67 -5.93 -5.22
CA ILE A 148 -19.73 -5.21 -6.51
C ILE A 148 -18.47 -4.36 -6.66
N PRO A 149 -17.74 -4.43 -7.80
CA PRO A 149 -16.64 -3.52 -8.07
C PRO A 149 -17.22 -2.09 -8.22
N GLY A 150 -17.05 -1.29 -7.18
CA GLY A 150 -17.64 0.06 -7.07
C GLY A 150 -17.60 0.61 -5.64
N ILE A 151 -17.70 -0.25 -4.64
CA ILE A 151 -17.22 0.03 -3.27
C ILE A 151 -15.86 -0.64 -3.12
N SER A 152 -14.89 -0.13 -3.88
CA SER A 152 -13.51 -0.57 -3.73
C SER A 152 -13.06 -0.25 -2.29
N ALA A 153 -12.31 -1.15 -1.64
CA ALA A 153 -11.58 -0.84 -0.41
C ALA A 153 -10.80 0.48 -0.54
N ARG A 154 -10.44 0.87 -1.77
CA ARG A 154 -9.89 2.17 -2.15
C ARG A 154 -10.78 3.36 -1.79
N ASN A 155 -12.09 3.30 -2.03
CA ASN A 155 -13.00 4.41 -1.69
C ASN A 155 -13.18 4.53 -0.18
N ILE A 156 -13.24 3.40 0.51
CA ILE A 156 -13.30 3.35 1.98
C ILE A 156 -11.98 3.85 2.58
N SER A 157 -10.84 3.48 2.01
CA SER A 157 -9.52 3.94 2.46
C SER A 157 -9.34 5.43 2.17
N ILE A 158 -9.75 5.95 1.01
CA ILE A 158 -9.76 7.38 0.72
C ILE A 158 -10.59 8.13 1.76
N TRP A 159 -11.81 7.66 2.06
CA TRP A 159 -12.67 8.31 3.05
C TRP A 159 -12.07 8.27 4.46
N SER A 160 -11.52 7.13 4.87
CA SER A 160 -10.88 6.98 6.17
C SER A 160 -9.64 7.85 6.32
N GLN A 161 -8.84 7.97 5.26
CA GLN A 161 -7.58 8.72 5.29
C GLN A 161 -7.83 10.22 5.16
N ALA A 162 -8.82 10.64 4.37
CA ALA A 162 -9.29 12.02 4.34
C ALA A 162 -9.77 12.49 5.73
N LYS A 163 -10.53 11.63 6.43
CA LYS A 163 -10.99 11.93 7.79
C LYS A 163 -9.86 11.99 8.82
N ARG A 164 -8.83 11.14 8.69
CA ARG A 164 -7.63 11.19 9.54
C ARG A 164 -6.85 12.48 9.32
N LEU A 165 -6.64 12.86 8.06
CA LEU A 165 -5.99 14.13 7.69
C LEU A 165 -6.71 15.32 8.32
N GLU A 166 -8.04 15.41 8.18
CA GLU A 166 -8.85 16.46 8.80
C GLU A 166 -8.74 16.44 10.33
N CYS A 167 -8.86 15.28 10.97
CA CYS A 167 -8.79 15.15 12.42
C CYS A 167 -7.45 15.65 12.97
N TYR A 168 -6.34 15.26 12.34
CA TYR A 168 -5.02 15.72 12.75
C TYR A 168 -4.82 17.20 12.43
N ALA A 169 -5.31 17.69 11.29
CA ALA A 169 -5.26 19.11 10.95
C ALA A 169 -6.02 19.98 11.98
N VAL A 170 -7.19 19.52 12.43
CA VAL A 170 -7.95 20.18 13.50
C VAL A 170 -7.19 20.11 14.83
N SER A 171 -6.60 18.97 15.17
CA SER A 171 -5.83 18.82 16.42
C SER A 171 -4.60 19.72 16.49
N LEU A 172 -4.01 20.02 15.33
CA LEU A 172 -2.86 20.91 15.17
C LEU A 172 -3.29 22.38 15.01
N GLY A 173 -4.58 22.68 14.90
CA GLY A 173 -5.09 24.03 14.70
C GLY A 173 -4.83 24.61 13.30
N VAL A 174 -4.52 23.76 12.31
CA VAL A 174 -4.16 24.14 10.93
C VAL A 174 -5.29 23.90 9.92
N TRP A 175 -6.48 23.59 10.41
CA TRP A 175 -7.67 23.34 9.60
C TRP A 175 -8.57 24.58 9.51
N ASP A 176 -8.83 25.03 8.29
CA ASP A 176 -9.82 26.06 8.02
C ASP A 176 -11.22 25.45 7.96
N SER A 177 -12.01 25.68 9.01
CA SER A 177 -13.37 25.15 9.15
C SER A 177 -14.38 25.79 8.19
N GLU A 178 -14.11 26.98 7.65
CA GLU A 178 -15.00 27.65 6.70
C GLU A 178 -14.78 27.12 5.27
N ARG A 179 -13.53 26.79 4.92
CA ARG A 179 -13.18 26.25 3.61
C ARG A 179 -13.21 24.73 3.52
N GLY A 180 -13.16 24.04 4.67
CA GLY A 180 -13.01 22.58 4.71
C GLY A 180 -11.68 22.11 4.12
N LYS A 181 -10.62 22.90 4.33
CA LYS A 181 -9.27 22.67 3.80
C LYS A 181 -8.22 23.05 4.84
N LEU A 182 -6.96 22.71 4.58
CA LEU A 182 -5.84 23.32 5.28
C LEU A 182 -5.82 24.85 5.08
N MET A 183 -5.38 25.57 6.12
CA MET A 183 -5.17 27.01 6.06
C MET A 183 -4.12 27.33 4.98
N GLU A 184 -4.27 28.46 4.27
CA GLU A 184 -3.37 28.83 3.16
C GLU A 184 -1.89 28.95 3.58
N ASN A 185 -1.63 29.32 4.83
CA ASN A 185 -0.28 29.44 5.37
C ASN A 185 -0.21 28.86 6.79
N PRO A 186 -0.15 27.52 6.92
CA PRO A 186 -0.07 26.88 8.22
C PRO A 186 1.33 27.04 8.82
N PRO A 187 1.46 27.18 10.16
CA PRO A 187 2.76 27.18 10.81
C PRO A 187 3.47 25.83 10.61
N VAL A 188 4.80 25.87 10.49
CA VAL A 188 5.62 24.66 10.46
C VAL A 188 5.38 23.87 11.74
N THR A 189 4.94 22.61 11.59
CA THR A 189 4.48 21.78 12.70
C THR A 189 5.20 20.44 12.69
N THR A 190 5.76 20.05 13.85
CA THR A 190 6.51 18.80 14.04
C THR A 190 5.84 17.87 15.04
N GLY A 191 6.32 16.63 15.09
CA GLY A 191 5.88 15.60 16.04
C GLY A 191 4.88 14.58 15.46
N ALA A 192 4.41 13.68 16.32
CA ALA A 192 3.64 12.50 15.91
C ALA A 192 2.35 12.85 15.15
N ALA A 193 1.64 13.91 15.52
CA ALA A 193 0.41 14.32 14.84
C ALA A 193 0.69 14.91 13.44
N ALA A 194 1.79 15.65 13.26
CA ALA A 194 2.21 16.16 11.95
C ALA A 194 2.63 15.01 11.02
N ARG A 195 3.36 14.02 11.55
CA ARG A 195 3.72 12.79 10.84
C ARG A 195 2.49 12.02 10.36
N GLU A 196 1.49 11.84 11.23
CA GLU A 196 0.25 11.14 10.89
C GLU A 196 -0.61 11.89 9.87
N LEU A 197 -0.58 13.22 9.91
CA LEU A 197 -1.20 14.07 8.89
C LEU A 197 -0.47 13.90 7.54
N LYS A 198 0.86 14.03 7.52
CA LYS A 198 1.71 13.84 6.34
C LYS A 198 1.50 12.45 5.73
N SER A 199 1.50 11.39 6.54
CA SER A 199 1.31 10.02 6.05
C SER A 199 -0.09 9.80 5.44
N SER A 200 -1.12 10.40 6.04
CA SER A 200 -2.48 10.37 5.49
C SER A 200 -2.57 11.13 4.16
N TYR A 201 -1.89 12.28 4.04
CA TYR A 201 -1.76 13.04 2.81
C TYR A 201 -1.02 12.26 1.72
N LEU A 202 0.14 11.67 2.04
CA LEU A 202 0.94 10.87 1.10
C LEU A 202 0.15 9.70 0.54
N TYR A 203 -0.58 8.99 1.40
CA TYR A 203 -1.46 7.90 0.96
C TYR A 203 -2.55 8.40 -0.01
N LEU A 204 -3.16 9.55 0.26
CA LEU A 204 -4.16 10.13 -0.63
C LEU A 204 -3.55 10.55 -1.96
N CYS A 205 -2.33 11.11 -1.96
CA CYS A 205 -1.60 11.50 -3.17
C CYS A 205 -1.20 10.29 -4.03
N ASP A 206 -0.73 9.20 -3.41
CA ASP A 206 -0.43 7.94 -4.10
C ASP A 206 -1.67 7.34 -4.78
N VAL A 207 -2.82 7.42 -4.09
CA VAL A 207 -4.06 6.80 -4.56
C VAL A 207 -4.85 7.69 -5.52
N LEU A 208 -4.84 9.02 -5.39
CA LEU A 208 -5.67 9.95 -6.18
C LEU A 208 -4.89 10.90 -7.10
N GLY A 209 -3.59 11.08 -6.85
CA GLY A 209 -2.76 12.13 -7.45
C GLY A 209 -2.74 13.43 -6.61
N SER A 210 -1.60 14.11 -6.60
CA SER A 210 -1.36 15.35 -5.83
C SER A 210 -2.35 16.46 -6.14
N ASP A 211 -2.68 16.64 -7.43
CA ASP A 211 -3.54 17.74 -7.90
C ASP A 211 -4.97 17.61 -7.36
N GLU A 212 -5.50 16.39 -7.31
CA GLU A 212 -6.86 16.13 -6.83
C GLU A 212 -6.97 16.23 -5.31
N VAL A 213 -5.89 15.90 -4.60
CA VAL A 213 -5.80 16.09 -3.14
C VAL A 213 -5.68 17.58 -2.78
N ALA A 214 -4.86 18.33 -3.51
CA ALA A 214 -4.76 19.79 -3.40
C ALA A 214 -6.10 20.47 -3.62
N ARG A 215 -6.82 20.08 -4.67
CA ARG A 215 -8.14 20.65 -4.98
C ARG A 215 -9.16 20.42 -3.86
N ARG A 216 -9.10 19.27 -3.18
CA ARG A 216 -10.12 18.84 -2.21
C ARG A 216 -9.82 19.18 -0.76
N TRP A 217 -8.57 19.04 -0.30
CA TRP A 217 -8.24 19.10 1.14
C TRP A 217 -7.10 20.05 1.50
N THR A 218 -6.07 20.19 0.67
CA THR A 218 -4.86 20.93 1.09
C THR A 218 -4.69 22.31 0.48
N GLY A 219 -5.35 22.59 -0.66
CA GLY A 219 -5.10 23.83 -1.41
C GLY A 219 -3.70 23.86 -2.01
N GLU A 220 -3.13 25.05 -2.19
CA GLU A 220 -1.76 25.27 -2.67
C GLU A 220 -0.70 25.12 -1.56
N VAL A 221 -1.07 24.56 -0.41
CA VAL A 221 -0.14 24.34 0.71
C VAL A 221 0.85 23.26 0.35
N ASP A 222 2.13 23.58 0.46
CA ASP A 222 3.20 22.59 0.39
C ASP A 222 3.24 21.78 1.69
N VAL A 223 2.53 20.66 1.71
CA VAL A 223 2.45 19.76 2.86
C VAL A 223 3.82 19.19 3.22
N TYR A 224 4.73 19.05 2.24
CA TYR A 224 6.10 18.64 2.51
C TYR A 224 6.83 19.71 3.29
N ALA A 225 6.67 20.99 2.92
CA ALA A 225 7.32 22.13 3.57
C ALA A 225 6.79 22.49 4.96
N VAL A 226 5.61 21.99 5.34
CA VAL A 226 4.93 22.43 6.56
C VAL A 226 4.88 21.34 7.63
N PHE A 227 4.81 20.07 7.26
CA PHE A 227 4.64 18.96 8.20
C PHE A 227 5.80 17.96 8.08
N TYR A 228 6.66 17.91 9.10
CA TYR A 228 7.85 17.06 9.13
C TYR A 228 7.90 16.15 10.36
N ASP A 229 8.71 15.08 10.23
CA ASP A 229 8.95 14.09 11.26
C ASP A 229 10.30 14.34 11.96
N ASP A 230 10.34 14.29 13.30
CA ASP A 230 11.58 14.34 14.08
C ASP A 230 12.50 13.12 13.80
N ALA A 231 11.96 12.02 13.25
CA ALA A 231 12.71 10.82 12.89
C ALA A 231 13.27 10.83 11.45
N ASP A 232 12.87 11.81 10.62
CA ASP A 232 13.48 12.06 9.29
C ASP A 232 14.82 12.80 9.40
N CYS A 233 15.34 13.04 10.61
CA CYS A 233 16.70 13.55 10.83
C CYS A 233 17.78 12.48 10.59
N SER A 234 17.80 11.85 9.41
CA SER A 234 19.09 11.69 8.75
C SER A 234 19.48 13.07 8.23
N MET A 235 20.68 13.51 8.59
CA MET A 235 21.27 14.84 8.50
C MET A 235 21.35 15.47 7.09
N GLU A 236 20.46 15.14 6.15
CA GLU A 236 20.75 15.35 4.73
C GLU A 236 19.88 16.38 4.00
N GLU A 237 18.71 16.86 4.48
CA GLU A 237 17.95 17.78 3.61
C GLU A 237 16.88 18.72 4.22
N VAL A 238 17.17 19.53 5.26
CA VAL A 238 16.42 20.81 5.50
C VAL A 238 17.27 21.90 6.18
N ILE A 239 18.56 22.00 5.88
CA ILE A 239 19.30 23.24 6.16
C ILE A 239 19.99 23.59 4.86
N ALA A 240 19.52 24.62 4.15
CA ALA A 240 20.34 25.19 3.10
C ALA A 240 21.67 25.62 3.74
N PRO A 241 22.83 25.22 3.20
CA PRO A 241 24.09 25.61 3.79
C PRO A 241 24.13 27.14 3.89
N LEU A 242 24.58 27.65 5.05
CA LEU A 242 24.77 29.08 5.29
C LEU A 242 25.57 29.69 4.13
N PHE A 243 26.60 28.96 3.69
CA PHE A 243 27.27 29.20 2.42
C PHE A 243 28.00 27.95 1.92
N ARG A 244 28.24 27.94 0.60
CA ARG A 244 29.04 26.93 -0.12
C ARG A 244 30.23 27.60 -0.79
N VAL A 245 31.42 27.04 -0.61
CA VAL A 245 32.65 27.53 -1.26
C VAL A 245 33.25 26.43 -2.12
N TYR A 246 33.41 26.72 -3.41
CA TYR A 246 34.08 25.83 -4.36
C TYR A 246 35.58 26.08 -4.37
N ARG A 247 36.36 25.02 -4.60
CA ARG A 247 37.78 25.20 -4.95
C ARG A 247 37.91 25.84 -6.33
N ASP A 248 39.04 26.49 -6.55
CA ASP A 248 39.43 26.93 -7.89
C ASP A 248 39.89 25.72 -8.73
N PHE A 249 39.03 25.28 -9.64
CA PHE A 249 39.31 24.15 -10.53
C PHE A 249 40.43 24.41 -11.55
N SER A 250 40.88 25.66 -11.71
CA SER A 250 41.99 25.99 -12.60
C SER A 250 43.37 25.70 -12.00
N GLN A 251 43.45 25.50 -10.67
CA GLN A 251 44.72 25.26 -10.01
C GLN A 251 45.09 23.77 -10.00
N PRO A 252 46.35 23.42 -10.33
CA PRO A 252 46.80 22.04 -10.33
C PRO A 252 46.97 21.52 -8.90
N VAL A 253 46.56 20.28 -8.66
CA VAL A 253 46.82 19.54 -7.43
C VAL A 253 48.01 18.61 -7.67
N ASP A 254 49.05 18.73 -6.84
CA ASP A 254 50.19 17.82 -6.93
C ASP A 254 49.79 16.41 -6.47
N VAL A 255 49.82 15.45 -7.39
CA VAL A 255 49.52 14.03 -7.16
C VAL A 255 50.76 13.16 -7.32
N SER A 256 51.95 13.77 -7.32
CA SER A 256 53.22 13.06 -7.46
C SER A 256 53.38 12.01 -6.36
N GLY A 257 53.58 10.75 -6.77
CA GLY A 257 53.72 9.61 -5.86
C GLY A 257 52.44 8.80 -5.61
N TYR A 258 51.30 9.22 -6.16
CA TYR A 258 50.04 8.45 -6.16
C TYR A 258 49.82 7.80 -7.53
N LYS A 259 49.41 6.53 -7.55
CA LYS A 259 49.26 5.74 -8.79
C LYS A 259 47.81 5.57 -9.24
N ASN A 260 46.91 5.41 -8.29
CA ASN A 260 45.51 5.12 -8.55
C ASN A 260 44.63 6.27 -8.07
N PHE A 261 43.53 6.53 -8.79
CA PHE A 261 42.48 7.45 -8.38
C PHE A 261 41.15 6.71 -8.29
N TYR A 262 40.36 7.02 -7.27
CA TYR A 262 39.03 6.48 -7.05
C TYR A 262 38.06 7.62 -6.79
N GLN A 263 36.92 7.59 -7.49
CA GLN A 263 35.82 8.51 -7.22
C GLN A 263 34.91 7.87 -6.17
N VAL A 264 34.57 8.63 -5.12
CA VAL A 264 33.61 8.17 -4.11
C VAL A 264 32.22 8.63 -4.55
N PRO A 265 31.31 7.71 -4.92
CA PRO A 265 29.97 8.09 -5.38
C PRO A 265 29.09 8.53 -4.20
N ASN A 266 28.34 9.63 -4.38
CA ASN A 266 27.39 10.16 -3.39
C ASN A 266 26.17 9.25 -3.12
N TYR A 267 26.00 8.16 -3.87
CA TYR A 267 24.81 7.29 -3.77
C TYR A 267 25.22 5.84 -3.51
N PHE A 268 24.32 5.09 -2.87
CA PHE A 268 24.44 3.65 -2.62
C PHE A 268 24.47 2.86 -3.94
N THR A 269 25.61 2.84 -4.62
CA THR A 269 25.89 1.91 -5.71
C THR A 269 26.46 0.61 -5.14
N GLU A 270 25.93 -0.53 -5.59
CA GLU A 270 26.32 -1.87 -5.10
C GLU A 270 27.81 -2.19 -5.31
N GLU A 271 28.46 -1.54 -6.28
CA GLU A 271 29.89 -1.65 -6.55
C GLU A 271 30.60 -0.34 -6.17
N ARG A 272 31.24 -0.30 -5.00
CA ARG A 272 32.09 0.83 -4.56
C ARG A 272 33.38 0.32 -3.91
N THR A 273 34.51 0.92 -4.28
CA THR A 273 35.80 0.64 -3.63
C THR A 273 35.94 1.40 -2.31
N TYR A 274 35.35 2.59 -2.22
CA TYR A 274 35.37 3.40 -1.01
C TYR A 274 33.98 3.92 -0.69
N ARG A 275 33.71 4.07 0.60
CA ARG A 275 32.52 4.70 1.16
C ARG A 275 32.96 5.79 2.11
N ASP A 276 32.47 7.00 1.91
CA ASP A 276 32.57 8.05 2.92
C ASP A 276 31.31 8.07 3.81
N VAL A 277 31.53 8.48 5.06
CA VAL A 277 30.48 8.72 6.03
C VAL A 277 30.78 10.07 6.69
N MET A 278 29.77 10.95 6.68
CA MET A 278 29.81 12.25 7.33
C MET A 278 28.98 12.18 8.60
N GLU A 279 29.62 12.16 9.77
CA GLU A 279 28.93 12.26 11.05
C GLU A 279 29.25 13.61 11.71
N ARG A 280 28.32 14.57 11.56
CA ARG A 280 28.46 15.95 12.03
C ARG A 280 29.70 16.63 11.42
N ASN A 281 30.80 16.69 12.19
CA ASN A 281 32.06 17.33 11.81
C ASN A 281 33.18 16.31 11.56
N ILE A 282 32.88 15.00 11.64
CA ILE A 282 33.86 13.94 11.43
C ILE A 282 33.65 13.35 10.05
N TYR A 283 34.73 13.33 9.28
CA TYR A 283 34.80 12.62 8.02
C TYR A 283 35.42 11.25 8.24
N GLU A 284 34.78 10.19 7.75
CA GLU A 284 35.30 8.83 7.80
C GLU A 284 35.29 8.20 6.41
N LEU A 285 36.41 7.57 6.03
CA LEU A 285 36.55 6.84 4.78
C LEU A 285 36.75 5.36 5.06
N TYR A 286 35.86 4.53 4.52
CA TYR A 286 35.87 3.08 4.60
C TYR A 286 36.20 2.45 3.26
N ASP A 287 36.87 1.30 3.32
CA ASP A 287 37.11 0.42 2.16
C ASP A 287 35.88 -0.44 1.83
N ASP A 288 35.95 -1.23 0.75
CA ASP A 288 34.91 -2.17 0.31
C ASP A 288 34.52 -3.21 1.39
N SER A 289 35.46 -3.50 2.29
CA SER A 289 35.35 -4.44 3.40
C SER A 289 34.86 -3.78 4.70
N ASP A 290 34.34 -2.55 4.63
CA ASP A 290 33.90 -1.72 5.76
C ASP A 290 35.00 -1.46 6.82
N ILE A 291 36.27 -1.44 6.39
CA ILE A 291 37.42 -1.11 7.25
C ILE A 291 37.72 0.39 7.15
N LEU A 292 37.80 1.08 8.29
CA LEU A 292 38.17 2.49 8.36
C LEU A 292 39.62 2.71 7.88
N ARG A 293 39.77 3.52 6.83
CA ARG A 293 41.06 3.88 6.20
C ARG A 293 41.53 5.28 6.59
N TYR A 294 40.61 6.22 6.80
CA TYR A 294 40.93 7.59 7.17
C TYR A 294 39.81 8.19 8.01
N THR A 295 40.17 8.99 9.01
CA THR A 295 39.23 9.81 9.75
C THR A 295 39.87 11.16 10.05
N PHE A 296 39.12 12.26 9.93
CA PHE A 296 39.57 13.57 10.36
C PHE A 296 38.41 14.46 10.82
N ASP A 297 38.76 15.45 11.63
CA ASP A 297 37.84 16.42 12.20
C ASP A 297 37.84 17.68 11.33
N MET A 298 36.73 17.90 10.61
CA MET A 298 36.52 19.01 9.69
C MET A 298 36.44 20.35 10.41
N GLU A 299 35.86 20.39 11.61
CA GLU A 299 35.78 21.61 12.41
C GLU A 299 37.17 22.08 12.82
N LYS A 300 38.03 21.19 13.30
CA LYS A 300 39.43 21.54 13.61
C LYS A 300 40.20 22.04 12.40
N HIS A 301 39.94 21.49 11.22
CA HIS A 301 40.59 21.87 9.96
C HIS A 301 40.11 23.23 9.44
N LEU A 302 38.81 23.50 9.51
CA LEU A 302 38.16 24.65 8.84
C LEU A 302 37.84 25.83 9.77
N SER A 303 37.72 25.64 11.08
CA SER A 303 37.31 26.68 12.03
C SER A 303 38.20 27.93 11.99
N SER A 304 39.52 27.76 11.83
CA SER A 304 40.48 28.88 11.73
C SER A 304 40.34 29.69 10.42
N HIS A 305 39.76 29.10 9.38
CA HIS A 305 39.59 29.70 8.05
C HIS A 305 38.16 30.17 7.78
N LEU A 306 37.25 30.10 8.77
CA LEU A 306 35.83 30.43 8.60
C LEU A 306 35.61 31.83 8.02
N LYS A 307 36.30 32.85 8.55
CA LYS A 307 36.19 34.25 8.07
C LYS A 307 36.66 34.42 6.62
N GLN A 308 37.68 33.67 6.23
CA GLN A 308 38.20 33.69 4.87
C GLN A 308 37.20 33.05 3.89
N LEU A 309 36.58 31.93 4.28
CA LEU A 309 35.56 31.25 3.48
C LEU A 309 34.30 32.12 3.30
N GLU A 310 33.86 32.80 4.36
CA GLU A 310 32.72 33.73 4.32
C GLU A 310 32.98 34.92 3.39
N GLN A 311 34.21 35.46 3.39
CA GLN A 311 34.62 36.52 2.48
C GLN A 311 34.61 36.06 1.01
N VAL A 312 35.17 34.87 0.74
CA VAL A 312 35.20 34.27 -0.61
C VAL A 312 33.78 34.06 -1.14
N TYR A 313 32.89 33.52 -0.31
CA TYR A 313 31.48 33.37 -0.64
C TYR A 313 30.81 34.73 -0.92
N SER A 314 31.04 35.73 -0.08
CA SER A 314 30.46 37.08 -0.24
C SER A 314 30.93 37.78 -1.53
N SER A 315 32.14 37.49 -1.99
CA SER A 315 32.66 37.96 -3.29
C SER A 315 32.18 37.13 -4.49
N ASN A 316 31.46 36.03 -4.25
CA ASN A 316 31.02 35.07 -5.26
C ASN A 316 32.20 34.51 -6.09
N GLU A 317 33.35 34.30 -5.44
CA GLU A 317 34.58 33.76 -6.03
C GLU A 317 34.83 32.31 -5.55
N SER A 318 35.67 31.57 -6.27
CA SER A 318 36.20 30.30 -5.80
C SER A 318 37.39 30.51 -4.86
N SER A 319 37.58 29.60 -3.90
CA SER A 319 38.74 29.65 -3.02
C SER A 319 40.02 29.27 -3.79
N LYS A 320 41.00 30.18 -3.76
CA LYS A 320 42.34 29.97 -4.32
C LYS A 320 43.25 29.15 -3.41
N ASP A 321 42.83 28.88 -2.18
CA ASP A 321 43.60 28.10 -1.22
C ASP A 321 43.20 26.62 -1.32
N ILE A 322 43.96 25.86 -2.10
CA ILE A 322 43.71 24.44 -2.33
C ILE A 322 43.96 23.61 -1.06
N SER A 323 44.80 24.09 -0.14
CA SER A 323 45.18 23.32 1.06
C SER A 323 43.99 23.03 1.97
N LEU A 324 42.93 23.85 1.88
CA LEU A 324 41.68 23.64 2.60
C LEU A 324 40.88 22.43 2.09
N PHE A 325 41.04 22.08 0.80
CA PHE A 325 40.28 21.02 0.13
C PHE A 325 41.04 19.69 0.03
N VAL A 326 42.29 19.66 0.49
CA VAL A 326 43.15 18.47 0.41
C VAL A 326 43.48 17.99 1.81
N VAL A 327 43.08 16.75 2.08
CA VAL A 327 43.42 16.04 3.32
C VAL A 327 44.02 14.68 2.99
N GLY A 328 44.63 14.00 3.94
CA GLY A 328 45.21 12.69 3.70
C GLY A 328 46.30 12.32 4.70
N ASN A 329 47.02 11.26 4.37
CA ASN A 329 48.18 10.76 5.10
C ASN A 329 49.27 10.29 4.11
N ASP A 330 50.25 9.54 4.60
CA ASP A 330 51.35 9.06 3.76
C ASP A 330 50.94 8.02 2.70
N SER A 331 49.76 7.42 2.78
CA SER A 331 49.29 6.35 1.88
C SER A 331 48.14 6.79 0.97
N LEU A 332 47.33 7.77 1.40
CA LEU A 332 46.16 8.26 0.68
C LEU A 332 46.07 9.78 0.72
N LYS A 333 45.55 10.37 -0.36
CA LYS A 333 45.24 11.80 -0.47
C LYS A 333 43.81 11.95 -0.96
N ILE A 334 43.01 12.75 -0.27
CA ILE A 334 41.60 13.01 -0.57
C ILE A 334 41.48 14.47 -0.99
N LEU A 335 40.85 14.69 -2.14
CA LEU A 335 40.53 16.01 -2.68
C LEU A 335 39.02 16.19 -2.68
N PHE A 336 38.54 17.29 -2.13
CA PHE A 336 37.12 17.67 -2.14
C PHE A 336 36.87 18.80 -3.14
N ASP A 337 35.67 18.88 -3.72
CA ASP A 337 35.35 19.92 -4.70
C ASP A 337 34.73 21.17 -4.08
N TYR A 338 33.99 21.02 -2.98
CA TYR A 338 33.37 22.13 -2.27
C TYR A 338 33.22 21.85 -0.79
N ILE A 339 33.19 22.94 -0.02
CA ILE A 339 32.93 22.97 1.42
C ILE A 339 31.55 23.59 1.64
N GLU A 340 30.76 23.01 2.53
CA GLU A 340 29.50 23.56 2.98
C GLU A 340 29.53 23.78 4.49
N ILE A 341 28.96 24.91 4.91
CA ILE A 341 28.86 25.24 6.33
C ILE A 341 27.39 25.42 6.65
N TYR A 342 26.91 24.70 7.66
CA TYR A 342 25.55 24.81 8.16
C TYR A 342 25.58 25.47 9.52
N GLN A 343 24.69 26.42 9.73
CA GLN A 343 24.52 27.06 11.02
C GLN A 343 23.21 26.60 11.64
N THR A 344 23.30 25.90 12.77
CA THR A 344 22.14 25.52 13.58
C THR A 344 22.02 26.48 14.77
N GLU A 345 20.88 26.46 15.48
CA GLU A 345 20.65 27.31 16.66
C GLU A 345 21.67 27.08 17.79
N CYS A 346 22.42 25.97 17.77
CA CYS A 346 23.38 25.61 18.82
C CYS A 346 24.81 25.35 18.33
N ASP A 347 25.02 24.93 17.07
CA ASP A 347 26.35 24.53 16.55
C ASP A 347 26.57 24.91 15.08
N THR A 348 27.85 25.06 14.70
CA THR A 348 28.29 25.17 13.29
C THR A 348 28.75 23.81 12.82
N ILE A 349 28.14 23.31 11.74
CA ILE A 349 28.47 22.02 11.13
C ILE A 349 29.25 22.28 9.84
N TYR A 350 30.36 21.57 9.69
CA TYR A 350 31.24 21.66 8.52
C TYR A 350 31.16 20.37 7.73
N THR A 351 30.88 20.45 6.43
CA THR A 351 30.92 19.29 5.53
C THR A 351 31.78 19.59 4.30
N MET A 352 32.35 18.55 3.74
CA MET A 352 33.15 18.60 2.51
C MET A 352 32.65 17.51 1.57
N ASN A 353 32.42 17.84 0.31
CA ASN A 353 31.68 16.96 -0.59
C ASN A 353 32.43 16.67 -1.89
N SER A 354 31.97 15.61 -2.57
CA SER A 354 32.58 15.03 -3.77
C SER A 354 34.05 14.61 -3.57
N PRO A 355 34.34 13.65 -2.67
CA PRO A 355 35.71 13.22 -2.44
C PRO A 355 36.27 12.42 -3.62
N VAL A 356 37.51 12.75 -4.00
CA VAL A 356 38.37 11.97 -4.90
C VAL A 356 39.56 11.45 -4.10
N VAL A 357 39.74 10.14 -4.09
CA VAL A 357 40.79 9.46 -3.31
C VAL A 357 41.92 9.01 -4.23
N PHE A 358 43.14 9.50 -3.96
CA PHE A 358 44.38 9.09 -4.59
C PHE A 358 45.15 8.15 -3.66
N VAL A 359 45.62 7.03 -4.19
CA VAL A 359 46.35 5.99 -3.41
C VAL A 359 47.73 5.73 -4.03
N LYS A 360 48.74 5.58 -3.17
CA LYS A 360 50.16 5.36 -3.57
C LYS A 360 50.41 4.05 -4.33
#